data_AF-H8Z3R8-F1
#
_entry.id   AF-H8Z3R8-F1
#
_cell.length_a   1.000
_cell.length_b   1.000
_cell.length_c   1.000
_cell.angle_alpha   90.00
_cell.angle_beta   90.00
_cell.angle_gamma   90.00
#
_symmetry.space_group_name_H-M   'P 1'
#
loop_
_entity.id
_entity.type
_entity.pdbx_description
1 polymer ?
#
loop_
_entity_poly.entity_id
_entity_poly.type
_entity_poly.pdbx_seq_one_letter_code
_entity_poly.pdbx_strand_id
1 'polypeptide(L)' 'MAEKSTTGLTEAESKEFHELFMASMTLWFGLVVLAHVLSWMYRPWL' A
#
# COMPACT_ATOMS: atom_id res chain seq x y z
N MET A 1 1.24 31.76 -1.22
CA MET A 1 0.30 30.68 -0.81
C MET A 1 0.74 29.45 -1.57
N ALA A 2 1.19 28.37 -0.91
CA ALA A 2 1.49 27.13 -1.63
C ALA A 2 0.25 26.70 -2.43
N GLU A 3 0.42 26.33 -3.70
CA GLU A 3 -0.65 25.91 -4.58
C GLU A 3 -1.35 24.70 -3.94
N LYS A 4 -2.59 24.88 -3.49
CA LYS A 4 -3.41 23.81 -2.93
C LYS A 4 -4.07 23.04 -4.06
N SER A 5 -3.93 21.72 -4.03
CA SER A 5 -4.57 20.81 -4.97
C SER A 5 -6.11 20.88 -4.88
N THR A 6 -6.80 20.24 -5.83
CA THR A 6 -8.28 20.17 -5.85
C THR A 6 -8.89 19.50 -4.61
N THR A 7 -8.10 18.70 -3.89
CA THR A 7 -8.46 18.08 -2.60
C THR A 7 -8.05 18.94 -1.40
N GLY A 8 -7.43 20.10 -1.63
CA GLY A 8 -7.02 21.05 -0.60
C GLY A 8 -5.66 20.74 0.06
N LEU A 9 -5.02 19.63 -0.31
CA LEU A 9 -3.71 19.20 0.20
C LEU A 9 -2.58 19.97 -0.50
N THR A 10 -1.55 20.29 0.28
CA THR A 10 -0.26 20.73 -0.24
C THR A 10 0.52 19.53 -0.80
N GLU A 11 1.55 19.81 -1.60
CA GLU A 11 2.43 18.76 -2.13
C GLU A 11 3.14 17.99 -1.00
N ALA A 12 3.54 18.68 0.07
CA ALA A 12 4.21 18.07 1.21
C ALA A 12 3.31 17.08 1.96
N GLU A 13 2.08 17.48 2.28
CA GLU A 13 1.09 16.61 2.94
C GLU A 13 0.74 15.40 2.08
N SER A 14 0.66 15.59 0.75
CA SER A 14 0.39 14.51 -0.20
C SER A 14 1.52 13.47 -0.23
N LYS A 15 2.78 13.92 -0.17
CA LYS A 15 3.94 13.03 -0.12
C LYS A 15 4.01 12.24 1.17
N GLU A 16 3.78 12.88 2.32
CA GLU A 16 3.76 12.21 3.62
C GLU A 16 2.71 11.10 3.68
N PHE A 17 1.48 11.38 3.21
CA PHE A 17 0.45 10.36 3.12
C PHE A 17 0.85 9.22 2.17
N HIS A 18 1.37 9.56 0.99
CA HIS A 18 1.73 8.58 -0.01
C HIS A 18 2.84 7.63 0.49
N GLU A 19 3.84 8.14 1.20
CA GLU A 19 4.91 7.33 1.80
C GLU A 19 4.35 6.32 2.81
N LEU A 20 3.48 6.77 3.72
CA LEU A 20 2.84 5.88 4.70
C LEU A 20 1.93 4.84 4.02
N PHE A 21 1.14 5.28 3.03
CA PHE A 21 0.26 4.40 2.27
C PHE A 21 1.05 3.31 1.55
N MET A 22 2.13 3.68 0.84
CA MET A 22 2.96 2.72 0.12
C MET A 22 3.65 1.74 1.07
N ALA A 23 4.21 2.22 2.19
CA ALA A 23 4.85 1.35 3.18
C ALA A 23 3.87 0.31 3.76
N SER A 24 2.68 0.74 4.18
CA SER A 24 1.66 -0.14 4.76
C SER A 24 1.05 -1.11 3.72
N MET A 25 0.78 -0.63 2.51
CA MET A 25 0.26 -1.45 1.41
C MET A 25 1.27 -2.55 1.02
N THR A 26 2.56 -2.20 0.87
CA THR A 26 3.60 -3.17 0.52
C THR A 26 3.76 -4.24 1.60
N LEU A 27 3.75 -3.85 2.88
CA LEU A 27 3.81 -4.80 3.98
C LEU A 27 2.62 -5.77 3.94
N TRP A 28 1.41 -5.24 3.77
CA TRP A 28 0.19 -6.07 3.74
C TRP A 28 0.19 -7.04 2.56
N PHE A 29 0.50 -6.58 1.36
CA PHE A 29 0.56 -7.46 0.19
C PHE A 29 1.67 -8.49 0.30
N GLY A 30 2.81 -8.16 0.90
CA GLY A 30 3.85 -9.15 1.22
C GLY A 30 3.31 -10.30 2.08
N LEU A 31 2.55 -9.97 3.12
CA LEU A 31 1.90 -10.98 3.98
C LEU A 31 0.83 -11.78 3.24
N VAL A 32 -0.01 -11.13 2.44
CA VAL A 32 -1.06 -11.79 1.66
C VAL A 32 -0.46 -12.78 0.67
N VAL A 33 0.56 -12.37 -0.10
CA VAL A 33 1.24 -13.25 -1.06
C VAL A 33 1.85 -14.45 -0.34
N LEU A 34 2.55 -14.22 0.78
CA LEU A 34 3.14 -15.29 1.58
C LEU A 34 2.07 -16.30 2.04
N ALA A 35 0.95 -15.82 2.58
CA ALA A 35 -0.14 -16.68 3.05
C ALA A 35 -0.75 -17.51 1.91
N HIS A 36 -0.95 -16.92 0.73
CA HIS A 36 -1.50 -17.64 -0.42
C HIS A 36 -0.52 -18.68 -0.96
N VAL A 37 0.77 -18.35 -1.07
CA VAL A 37 1.79 -19.33 -1.51
C VAL A 37 1.87 -20.51 -0.54
N LEU A 38 1.90 -20.25 0.77
CA LEU A 38 1.92 -21.33 1.77
C LEU A 38 0.66 -22.19 1.71
N SER A 39 -0.51 -21.57 1.58
CA SER A 39 -1.78 -22.29 1.44
C SER A 39 -1.78 -23.14 0.17
N TRP A 40 -1.23 -22.61 -0.93
CA TRP A 40 -1.11 -23.30 -2.21
C TRP A 40 -0.24 -24.55 -2.10
N MET A 41 0.90 -24.42 -1.42
CA MET A 41 1.81 -25.53 -1.17
C MET A 41 1.15 -26.64 -0.34
N TYR A 42 0.30 -26.28 0.63
CA TYR A 42 -0.44 -27.25 1.44
C TYR A 42 -1.57 -27.94 0.66
N ARG A 43 -2.38 -27.17 -0.07
CA ARG A 43 -3.52 -27.69 -0.84
C ARG A 43 -3.69 -26.88 -2.14
N PRO A 44 -3.08 -27.29 -3.25
CA PRO A 44 -3.19 -26.55 -4.51
C PRO A 44 -4.65 -26.55 -4.99
N TRP A 45 -5.10 -25.41 -5.52
CA TRP A 45 -6.51 -25.18 -5.88
C TRP A 45 -6.73 -24.81 -7.35
N LEU A 46 -5.71 -24.93 -8.19
CA LEU A 46 -5.75 -25.03 -9.65
C LEU A 46 -5.21 -26.42 -9.99
#